data_AF-A0A520HLL3-F1
#
_entry.id   AF-A0A520HLL3-F1
#
_cell.length_a   1.000
_cell.length_b   1.000
_cell.length_c   1.000
_cell.angle_alpha   90.00
_cell.angle_beta   90.00
_cell.angle_gamma   90.00
#
_symmetry.space_group_name_H-M   'P 1'
#
loop_
_entity.id
_entity.type
_entity.pdbx_description
1 polymer ?
#
loop_
_entity_poly.entity_id
_entity_poly.type
_entity_poly.pdbx_seq_one_letter_code
_entity_poly.pdbx_strand_id
1 'polypeptide(L)'
;MAKASSNAAASPAQGTHVHALMEHGGRIDSAQALYPHAPRPWLDLSTGINPCAWEPPVDLAVDLRNLPSPAALAMLEAVAARHFGADPARVVALPGTEIGLRQHQVRRPQGQAVDQYHPVRRIR
;
A
#
# COMPACT_ATOMS: atom_id res chain seq x y z
N MET A 1 -47.41 -32.12 5.10
CA MET A 1 -46.82 -31.76 3.80
C MET A 1 -47.21 -30.32 3.46
N ALA A 2 -46.26 -29.40 3.52
CA ALA A 2 -46.14 -28.17 2.70
C ALA A 2 -45.09 -27.27 3.38
N LYS A 3 -43.99 -27.04 2.66
CA LYS A 3 -42.84 -26.22 3.02
C LYS A 3 -43.09 -24.74 2.64
N ALA A 4 -42.26 -23.89 3.25
CA ALA A 4 -41.75 -22.60 2.74
C ALA A 4 -42.67 -21.37 2.95
N SER A 5 -42.16 -20.18 3.24
CA SER A 5 -40.79 -19.66 3.10
C SER A 5 -40.50 -18.62 4.18
N SER A 6 -39.36 -18.76 4.87
CA SER A 6 -38.71 -17.62 5.51
C SER A 6 -38.16 -16.69 4.44
N ASN A 7 -38.42 -15.40 4.56
CA ASN A 7 -37.60 -14.39 3.89
C ASN A 7 -36.86 -13.62 4.98
N ALA A 8 -35.72 -14.17 5.42
CA ALA A 8 -34.79 -13.42 6.24
C ALA A 8 -34.07 -12.46 5.30
N ALA A 9 -34.46 -11.19 5.34
CA ALA A 9 -33.73 -10.13 4.66
C ALA A 9 -32.27 -10.16 5.14
N ALA A 10 -31.35 -10.39 4.21
CA ALA A 10 -29.93 -10.22 4.46
C ALA A 10 -29.71 -8.78 4.94
N SER A 11 -29.11 -8.64 6.13
CA SER A 11 -28.83 -7.34 6.73
C SER A 11 -27.83 -6.56 5.86
N PRO A 12 -28.16 -5.39 5.32
CA PRO A 12 -27.34 -4.70 4.31
C PRO A 12 -26.10 -3.99 4.88
N ALA A 13 -25.77 -4.15 6.17
CA ALA A 13 -24.71 -3.39 6.83
C ALA A 13 -23.33 -4.09 6.84
N GLN A 14 -23.23 -5.39 6.59
CA GLN A 14 -21.96 -6.12 6.81
C GLN A 14 -20.99 -6.05 5.62
N GLY A 15 -21.48 -5.85 4.39
CA GLY A 15 -20.66 -5.91 3.17
C GLY A 15 -19.75 -4.69 2.95
N THR A 16 -20.13 -3.51 3.46
CA THR A 16 -19.38 -2.27 3.25
C THR A 16 -18.16 -2.18 4.16
N HIS A 17 -18.23 -2.74 5.37
CA HIS A 17 -17.17 -2.63 6.37
C HIS A 17 -15.99 -3.58 6.09
N VAL A 18 -16.22 -4.77 5.53
CA VAL A 18 -15.12 -5.67 5.14
C VAL A 18 -14.31 -5.15 3.95
N HIS A 19 -14.95 -4.45 3.02
CA HIS A 19 -14.25 -3.82 1.90
C HIS A 19 -13.23 -2.78 2.37
N ALA A 20 -13.56 -2.00 3.40
CA ALA A 20 -12.66 -1.01 3.97
C ALA A 20 -11.34 -1.60 4.52
N LEU A 21 -11.35 -2.86 4.97
CA LEU A 21 -10.13 -3.57 5.41
C LEU A 21 -9.28 -4.10 4.24
N MET A 22 -9.86 -4.22 3.04
CA MET A 22 -9.18 -4.76 1.84
C MET A 22 -8.54 -3.67 0.97
N GLU A 23 -8.91 -2.41 1.16
CA GLU A 23 -8.35 -1.29 0.39
C GLU A 23 -6.91 -0.95 0.81
N HIS A 24 -6.64 -0.89 2.11
CA HIS A 24 -5.30 -0.65 2.67
C HIS A 24 -5.22 -1.14 4.12
N GLY A 25 -4.01 -1.45 4.58
CA GLY A 25 -3.75 -1.75 5.99
C GLY A 25 -3.89 -0.55 6.93
N GLY A 26 -3.74 -0.78 8.23
CA GLY A 26 -3.69 0.26 9.26
C GLY A 26 -5.06 0.69 9.79
N ARG A 27 -6.12 -0.05 9.44
CA ARG A 27 -7.52 0.28 9.77
C ARG A 27 -7.97 -0.38 11.08
N ILE A 28 -7.18 -0.21 12.14
CA ILE A 28 -7.40 -0.87 13.43
C ILE A 28 -8.72 -0.45 14.09
N ASP A 29 -9.14 0.79 13.88
CA ASP A 29 -10.41 1.37 14.31
C ASP A 29 -11.60 0.68 13.63
N SER A 30 -11.50 0.48 12.32
CA SER A 30 -12.50 -0.22 11.51
C SER A 30 -12.60 -1.70 11.90
N ALA A 31 -11.45 -2.34 12.15
CA ALA A 31 -11.39 -3.71 12.64
C ALA A 31 -12.02 -3.84 14.04
N GLN A 32 -11.75 -2.88 14.93
CA GLN A 32 -12.36 -2.84 16.27
C GLN A 32 -13.88 -2.69 16.23
N ALA A 33 -14.40 -1.86 15.32
CA ALA A 33 -15.84 -1.71 15.14
C ALA A 33 -16.51 -3.00 14.62
N LEU A 34 -15.83 -3.73 13.73
CA LEU A 34 -16.31 -5.01 13.19
C LEU A 34 -16.25 -6.15 14.20
N TYR A 35 -15.25 -6.14 15.09
CA TYR A 35 -15.01 -7.19 16.07
C TYR A 35 -14.97 -6.63 17.50
N PRO A 36 -16.12 -6.14 18.02
CA PRO A 36 -16.16 -5.44 19.32
C PRO A 36 -15.79 -6.33 20.51
N HIS A 37 -15.87 -7.65 20.34
CA HIS A 37 -15.55 -8.64 21.37
C HIS A 37 -14.17 -9.29 21.20
N ALA A 38 -13.33 -8.80 20.29
CA ALA A 38 -12.00 -9.34 20.08
C ALA A 38 -11.10 -9.14 21.32
N PRO A 39 -10.23 -10.11 21.65
CA PRO A 39 -9.25 -9.97 22.72
C PRO A 39 -8.31 -8.77 22.52
N ARG A 40 -7.87 -8.18 23.62
CA ARG A 40 -6.92 -7.05 23.65
C ARG A 40 -5.59 -7.48 24.29
N PRO A 41 -4.46 -6.82 23.96
CA PRO A 41 -4.32 -5.73 23.00
C PRO A 41 -4.45 -6.20 21.53
N TRP A 42 -4.76 -5.26 20.64
CA TRP A 42 -4.74 -5.53 19.21
C TRP A 42 -3.30 -5.58 18.68
N LEU A 43 -3.04 -6.53 17.79
CA LEU A 43 -1.81 -6.60 17.00
C LEU A 43 -2.17 -6.32 15.54
N ASP A 44 -1.67 -5.20 14.99
CA ASP A 44 -1.89 -4.85 13.59
C ASP A 44 -0.79 -5.42 12.70
N LEU A 45 -1.14 -6.36 11.83
CA LEU A 45 -0.25 -6.99 10.85
C LEU A 45 -0.59 -6.59 9.40
N SER A 46 -1.42 -5.58 9.20
CA SER A 46 -1.99 -5.24 7.89
C SER A 46 -1.16 -4.25 7.05
N THR A 47 -0.17 -3.57 7.65
CA THR A 47 0.58 -2.45 7.01
C THR A 47 1.96 -2.80 6.47
N GLY A 48 2.54 -3.95 6.85
CA GLY A 48 3.91 -4.32 6.50
C GLY A 48 5.01 -3.41 7.11
N ILE A 49 4.66 -2.57 8.10
CA ILE A 49 5.60 -1.67 8.77
C ILE A 49 6.57 -2.47 9.66
N ASN A 50 7.85 -2.09 9.67
CA ASN A 50 8.86 -2.68 10.56
C ASN A 50 8.47 -2.45 12.03
N PRO A 51 8.35 -3.51 12.86
CA PRO A 51 8.01 -3.36 14.28
C PRO A 51 9.15 -2.74 15.11
N CYS A 52 10.39 -2.76 14.61
CA CYS A 52 11.50 -2.05 15.23
C CYS A 52 11.44 -0.57 14.82
N ALA A 53 11.14 0.30 15.78
CA ALA A 53 11.12 1.74 15.56
C ALA A 53 12.46 2.23 14.99
N TRP A 54 12.38 3.17 14.05
CA TRP A 54 13.57 3.85 13.57
C TRP A 54 14.03 4.86 14.62
N GLU A 55 15.24 4.69 15.12
CA GLU A 55 15.90 5.60 16.05
C GLU A 55 16.84 6.53 15.26
N PRO A 56 16.45 7.78 14.97
CA PRO A 56 17.31 8.71 14.25
C PRO A 56 18.54 9.12 15.09
N PRO A 57 19.66 9.49 14.44
CA PRO A 57 20.79 10.11 15.13
C PRO A 57 20.38 11.34 15.94
N VAL A 58 20.98 11.52 17.12
CA VAL A 58 20.64 12.63 18.05
C VAL A 58 20.87 14.02 17.47
N ASP A 59 21.75 14.12 16.48
CA ASP A 59 22.12 15.35 15.78
C ASP A 59 21.31 15.57 14.49
N LEU A 60 20.36 14.67 14.16
CA LEU A 60 19.49 14.84 13.00
C LEU A 60 18.47 15.96 13.27
N ALA A 61 18.75 17.15 12.74
CA ALA A 61 17.82 18.27 12.75
C ALA A 61 17.07 18.38 11.41
N VAL A 62 15.73 18.28 11.44
CA VAL A 62 14.86 18.46 10.27
C VAL A 62 13.87 19.59 10.53
N ASP A 63 13.90 20.65 9.71
CA ASP A 63 12.89 21.72 9.78
C ASP A 63 11.64 21.33 8.98
N LEU A 64 10.60 20.89 9.69
CA LEU A 64 9.33 20.46 9.10
C LEU A 64 8.46 21.62 8.57
N ARG A 65 8.88 22.88 8.73
CA ARG A 65 8.12 24.06 8.25
C ARG A 65 8.49 24.45 6.82
N ASN A 66 9.59 23.92 6.30
CA ASN A 66 10.09 24.27 4.97
C ASN A 66 9.88 23.11 4.00
N LEU A 67 9.55 23.45 2.75
CA LEU A 67 9.56 22.48 1.67
C LEU A 67 11.01 22.11 1.33
N PRO A 68 11.28 20.85 0.92
CA PRO A 68 12.59 20.45 0.44
C PRO A 68 13.06 21.34 -0.73
N SER A 69 14.29 21.84 -0.66
CA SER A 69 14.87 22.56 -1.78
C SER A 69 15.21 21.61 -2.93
N PRO A 70 15.30 22.10 -4.18
CA PRO A 70 15.75 21.28 -5.31
C PRO A 70 17.12 20.65 -5.07
N ALA A 71 18.04 21.35 -4.40
CA ALA A 71 19.36 20.84 -4.05
C ALA A 71 19.29 19.68 -3.03
N ALA A 72 18.39 19.77 -2.05
CA ALA A 72 18.19 18.69 -1.07
C ALA A 72 17.65 17.42 -1.74
N LEU A 73 16.71 17.57 -2.69
CA LEU A 73 16.18 16.44 -3.47
C LEU A 73 17.27 15.81 -4.35
N ALA A 74 18.04 16.61 -5.07
CA ALA A 74 19.14 16.10 -5.90
C ALA A 74 20.21 15.35 -5.07
N MET A 75 20.51 15.84 -3.86
CA MET A 75 21.42 15.16 -2.94
C MET A 75 20.85 13.80 -2.48
N LEU A 76 19.57 13.74 -2.11
CA LEU A 76 18.89 12.50 -1.74
C LEU A 76 18.96 11.46 -2.87
N GLU A 77 18.65 11.88 -4.11
CA GLU A 77 18.68 11.01 -5.29
C GLU A 77 20.09 10.49 -5.58
N ALA A 78 21.11 11.34 -5.48
CA ALA A 78 22.51 10.94 -5.67
C ALA A 78 22.98 9.94 -4.61
N VAL A 79 22.61 10.14 -3.34
CA VAL A 79 22.92 9.20 -2.25
C VAL A 79 22.21 7.86 -2.47
N ALA A 80 20.94 7.89 -2.87
CA ALA A 80 20.17 6.68 -3.18
C ALA A 80 20.78 5.92 -4.37
N ALA A 81 21.10 6.61 -5.47
CA ALA A 81 21.74 6.01 -6.64
C ALA A 81 23.03 5.28 -6.26
N ARG A 82 23.89 5.91 -5.45
CA ARG A 82 25.10 5.26 -4.92
C ARG A 82 24.80 4.06 -4.04
N HIS A 83 23.84 4.16 -3.12
CA HIS A 83 23.50 3.08 -2.21
C HIS A 83 22.98 1.83 -2.96
N PHE A 84 22.16 2.04 -3.99
CA PHE A 84 21.58 0.96 -4.78
C PHE A 84 22.41 0.55 -6.01
N GLY A 85 23.54 1.22 -6.29
CA GLY A 85 24.36 0.97 -7.48
C GLY A 85 23.63 1.29 -8.80
N ALA A 86 22.73 2.27 -8.79
CA ALA A 86 21.94 2.68 -9.95
C ALA A 86 22.54 3.90 -10.67
N ASP A 87 22.20 4.05 -11.95
CA ASP A 87 22.45 5.28 -12.71
C ASP A 87 21.66 6.44 -12.09
N PRO A 88 22.30 7.54 -11.64
CA PRO A 88 21.62 8.69 -11.06
C PRO A 88 20.53 9.27 -11.97
N ALA A 89 20.66 9.17 -13.30
CA ALA A 89 19.64 9.64 -14.24
C ALA A 89 18.34 8.81 -14.21
N ARG A 90 18.33 7.69 -13.49
CA ARG A 90 17.18 6.77 -13.35
C ARG A 90 16.59 6.76 -11.93
N VAL A 91 17.06 7.63 -11.06
CA VAL A 91 16.59 7.74 -9.67
C VAL A 91 15.78 9.02 -9.54
N VAL A 92 14.61 8.92 -8.92
CA VAL A 92 13.72 10.06 -8.66
C VAL A 92 13.11 9.93 -7.27
N ALA A 93 13.15 11.00 -6.48
CA ALA A 93 12.49 11.07 -5.19
C ALA A 93 10.97 11.24 -5.37
N LEU A 94 10.18 10.46 -4.64
CA LEU A 94 8.72 10.48 -4.72
C LEU A 94 8.09 10.47 -3.31
N PRO A 95 6.90 11.08 -3.12
CA PRO A 95 6.15 11.00 -1.87
C PRO A 95 5.47 9.63 -1.73
N GLY A 96 6.25 8.56 -1.69
CA GLY A 96 5.79 7.18 -1.62
C GLY A 96 5.70 6.47 -2.97
N THR A 97 5.84 5.15 -2.93
CA THR A 97 5.90 4.29 -4.12
C THR A 97 4.58 4.26 -4.90
N GLU A 98 3.44 4.36 -4.21
CA GLU A 98 2.11 4.32 -4.82
C GLU A 98 1.94 5.41 -5.89
N ILE A 99 2.43 6.63 -5.64
CA ILE A 99 2.40 7.72 -6.62
C ILE A 99 3.20 7.34 -7.86
N GLY A 100 4.41 6.81 -7.69
CA GLY A 100 5.22 6.34 -8.82
C GLY A 100 4.49 5.29 -9.67
N LEU A 101 3.87 4.31 -9.02
CA LEU A 101 3.12 3.25 -9.71
C LEU A 101 1.89 3.78 -10.46
N ARG A 102 1.17 4.74 -9.88
CA ARG A 102 0.01 5.37 -10.52
C ARG A 102 0.41 6.24 -11.70
N GLN A 103 1.52 6.99 -11.59
CA GLN A 103 2.02 7.84 -12.67
C GLN A 103 2.64 7.03 -13.82
N HIS A 104 3.30 5.91 -13.53
CA HIS A 104 3.87 5.02 -14.55
C HIS A 104 2.79 4.43 -15.48
N GLN A 105 1.60 4.13 -14.95
CA GLN A 105 0.49 3.59 -15.74
C GLN A 105 -0.06 4.58 -16.79
N VAL A 106 0.20 5.88 -16.65
CA VAL A 106 -0.22 6.92 -17.61
C VAL A 106 0.68 6.94 -18.86
N ARG A 107 1.90 6.36 -18.79
CA ARG A 107 2.82 6.23 -19.94
C ARG A 107 2.91 4.79 -20.44
N ARG A 108 1.79 4.20 -20.88
CA ARG A 108 1.87 3.10 -21.85
C ARG A 108 2.17 3.72 -23.21
N PRO A 109 3.20 3.29 -23.96
CA PRO A 109 3.25 3.59 -25.37
C PRO A 109 1.97 3.02 -26.01
N GLN A 110 1.17 3.88 -26.64
CA GLN A 110 0.09 3.40 -27.49
C GLN A 110 0.73 2.53 -28.59
N GLY A 111 0.33 1.26 -28.67
CA GLY A 111 0.60 0.44 -29.86
C GLY A 111 1.50 -0.78 -29.72
N GLN A 112 1.72 -1.38 -28.54
CA GLN A 112 2.32 -2.71 -28.48
C GLN A 112 1.25 -3.79 -28.26
N ALA A 113 0.98 -4.55 -29.33
CA ALA A 113 0.09 -5.70 -29.29
C ALA A 113 0.55 -6.68 -28.21
N VAL A 114 -0.36 -7.03 -27.31
CA VAL A 114 -0.14 -8.09 -26.32
C VAL A 114 -0.13 -9.43 -27.06
N ASP A 115 1.04 -10.04 -27.18
CA ASP A 115 1.11 -11.45 -27.55
C ASP A 115 0.40 -12.27 -26.47
N GLN A 116 -0.42 -13.20 -26.91
CA GLN A 116 -1.46 -13.82 -26.11
C GLN A 116 -0.86 -14.70 -25.00
N TYR A 117 -1.49 -14.63 -23.83
CA TYR A 117 -1.23 -15.48 -22.67
C TYR A 117 -1.18 -16.96 -23.06
N HIS A 118 -0.01 -17.60 -22.95
CA HIS A 118 0.11 -19.06 -23.04
C HIS A 118 -0.22 -19.69 -21.68
N PRO A 119 -1.28 -20.50 -21.56
CA PRO A 119 -1.60 -21.16 -20.29
C PRO A 119 -0.55 -22.22 -19.97
N VAL A 120 0.00 -22.15 -18.75
CA VAL A 120 0.85 -23.20 -18.16
C VAL A 120 0.08 -24.52 -18.12
N ARG A 121 0.60 -25.54 -18.81
CA ARG A 121 0.04 -26.90 -18.79
C ARG A 121 0.18 -27.46 -17.36
N ARG A 122 -0.95 -27.89 -16.79
CA ARG A 122 -1.01 -28.66 -15.53
C ARG A 122 -0.13 -29.91 -15.68
N ILE A 123 0.88 -30.04 -14.81
CA ILE A 123 1.61 -31.29 -14.59
C ILE A 123 0.62 -32.25 -13.90
N ARG A 124 0.50 -33.46 -14.44
CA ARG A 124 -0.33 -34.55 -13.87
C ARG A 124 0.35 -35.16 -12.66
#